data_AF-A0A7W4CEJ9-F1
#
_entry.id   AF-A0A7W4CEJ9-F1
#
_cell.length_a   1.000
_cell.length_b   1.000
_cell.length_c   1.000
_cell.angle_alpha   90.00
_cell.angle_beta   90.00
_cell.angle_gamma   90.00
#
_symmetry.space_group_name_H-M   'P 1'
#
loop_
_entity.id
_entity.type
_entity.pdbx_description
1 polymer ?
#
loop_
_entity_poly.entity_id
_entity_poly.type
_entity_poly.pdbx_seq_one_letter_code
_entity_poly.pdbx_strand_id
1 'polypeptide(L)'
;MKKIIALFAVAFSLAGCSANVQDLAAEGNWQEIGYRDGIKGNTQRSYQEMTKLGTVDQSSYSKGYYLGVTEYCNPNHAYQIGLSGQVYEGVCSGTEDAQRFRMEWQRGWDEFSNDY
;
A
#
# COMPACT_ATOMS: atom_id res chain seq x y z
N MET A 1 -1.72 4.64 -55.93
CA MET A 1 -1.76 5.71 -54.91
C MET A 1 -2.34 5.09 -53.64
N LYS A 2 -1.50 4.74 -52.66
CA LYS A 2 -1.38 5.44 -51.35
C LYS A 2 -2.79 5.65 -50.76
N LYS A 3 -3.28 4.94 -49.74
CA LYS A 3 -2.70 4.69 -48.41
C LYS A 3 -3.41 3.48 -47.75
N ILE A 4 -2.84 2.27 -47.87
CA ILE A 4 -3.27 1.08 -47.10
C ILE A 4 -2.42 0.92 -45.82
N ILE A 5 -1.54 1.87 -45.54
CA ILE A 5 -0.54 1.72 -44.49
C ILE A 5 -0.79 2.81 -43.44
N ALA A 6 -0.87 2.37 -42.18
CA ALA A 6 -0.87 3.18 -40.97
C ALA A 6 -2.24 3.64 -40.42
N LEU A 7 -3.19 2.72 -40.24
CA LEU A 7 -3.99 2.80 -39.00
C LEU A 7 -3.17 2.10 -37.91
N PHE A 8 -2.30 2.92 -37.34
CA PHE A 8 -1.58 2.79 -36.08
C PHE A 8 -2.08 1.64 -35.20
N ALA A 9 -1.44 0.48 -35.39
CA ALA A 9 -1.30 -0.54 -34.39
C ALA A 9 -0.43 0.04 -33.25
N VAL A 10 -1.06 0.75 -32.33
CA VAL A 10 -0.48 1.06 -31.01
C VAL A 10 -1.42 0.46 -29.97
N ALA A 11 -1.56 -0.86 -30.05
CA ALA A 11 -1.84 -1.66 -28.86
C ALA A 11 -0.52 -1.75 -28.10
N PHE A 12 -0.11 -0.66 -27.46
CA PHE A 12 0.97 -0.68 -26.49
C PHE A 12 0.43 -1.43 -25.28
N SER A 13 0.73 -2.73 -25.21
CA SER A 13 0.51 -3.52 -24.02
C SER A 13 1.33 -2.90 -22.89
N LEU A 14 0.65 -2.23 -21.97
CA LEU A 14 1.21 -1.81 -20.68
C LEU A 14 1.45 -3.08 -19.84
N ALA A 15 2.50 -3.83 -20.17
CA ALA A 15 3.02 -4.88 -19.32
C ALA A 15 3.81 -4.21 -18.19
N GLY A 16 3.11 -3.86 -17.10
CA GLY A 16 3.75 -3.46 -15.85
C GLY A 16 4.21 -4.71 -15.11
N CYS A 17 5.51 -4.98 -15.08
CA CYS A 17 6.07 -5.97 -14.15
C CYS A 17 5.96 -5.40 -12.73
N SER A 18 5.03 -5.92 -11.93
CA SER A 18 5.00 -5.67 -10.49
C SER A 18 6.11 -6.50 -9.85
N ALA A 19 7.10 -5.84 -9.25
CA ALA A 19 8.14 -6.53 -8.49
C ALA A 19 7.51 -7.26 -7.31
N ASN A 20 7.81 -8.55 -7.16
CA ASN A 20 7.39 -9.29 -5.98
C ASN A 20 8.29 -8.91 -4.78
N VAL A 21 7.89 -9.28 -3.56
CA VAL A 21 8.63 -8.88 -2.35
C VAL A 21 9.99 -9.58 -2.22
N GLN A 22 10.14 -10.79 -2.76
CA GLN A 22 11.41 -11.52 -2.79
C GLN A 22 12.40 -10.83 -3.73
N ASP A 23 11.95 -10.37 -4.90
CA ASP A 23 12.79 -9.63 -5.85
C ASP A 23 13.28 -8.33 -5.23
N LEU A 24 12.37 -7.57 -4.59
CA LEU A 24 12.75 -6.33 -3.89
C LEU A 24 13.78 -6.58 -2.78
N ALA A 25 13.65 -7.67 -2.03
CA ALA A 25 14.60 -8.01 -0.97
C ALA A 25 15.94 -8.45 -1.55
N ALA A 26 15.95 -9.21 -2.65
CA ALA A 26 17.16 -9.63 -3.36
C ALA A 26 17.91 -8.44 -3.98
N GLU A 27 17.18 -7.42 -4.43
CA GLU A 27 17.72 -6.15 -4.92
C GLU A 27 18.13 -5.18 -3.80
N GLY A 28 17.84 -5.52 -2.54
CA GLY A 28 18.12 -4.67 -1.38
C GLY A 28 17.17 -3.47 -1.23
N ASN A 29 16.06 -3.45 -1.96
CA ASN A 29 15.07 -2.38 -1.95
C ASN A 29 14.09 -2.48 -0.76
N TRP A 30 14.65 -2.46 0.45
CA TRP A 30 13.89 -2.56 1.70
C TRP A 30 12.97 -1.38 1.94
N GLN A 31 13.32 -0.19 1.44
CA GLN A 31 12.46 0.98 1.54
C GLN A 31 11.14 0.78 0.79
N GLU A 32 11.17 0.21 -0.42
CA GLU A 32 9.94 -0.09 -1.16
C GLU A 32 9.10 -1.17 -0.46
N ILE A 33 9.73 -2.19 0.13
CA ILE A 33 9.01 -3.20 0.92
C ILE A 33 8.27 -2.54 2.09
N GLY A 34 8.95 -1.68 2.84
CA GLY A 34 8.35 -0.92 3.94
C GLY A 34 7.20 -0.05 3.47
N TYR A 35 7.42 0.73 2.41
CA TYR A 35 6.40 1.61 1.83
C TYR A 35 5.14 0.83 1.43
N ARG A 36 5.30 -0.32 0.76
CA ARG A 36 4.19 -1.19 0.34
C ARG A 36 3.43 -1.79 1.52
N ASP A 37 4.09 -2.09 2.63
CA ASP A 37 3.42 -2.55 3.85
C ASP A 37 2.63 -1.39 4.48
N GLY A 38 3.24 -0.21 4.60
CA GLY A 38 2.63 0.97 5.20
C GLY A 38 1.42 1.50 4.42
N ILE A 39 1.52 1.64 3.09
CA ILE A 39 0.44 2.17 2.24
C ILE A 39 -0.78 1.25 2.19
N LYS A 40 -0.60 -0.04 2.48
CA LYS A 40 -1.69 -1.02 2.60
C LYS A 40 -2.38 -0.97 3.96
N GLY A 41 -1.84 -0.24 4.93
CA GLY A 41 -2.32 -0.21 6.30
C GLY A 41 -1.95 -1.47 7.10
N ASN A 42 -0.98 -2.26 6.62
CA ASN A 42 -0.48 -3.42 7.36
C ASN A 42 0.37 -2.96 8.54
N THR A 43 0.39 -3.75 9.60
CA THR A 43 1.37 -3.58 10.68
C THR A 43 2.79 -3.81 10.17
N GLN A 44 3.79 -3.27 10.88
CA GLN A 44 5.18 -3.52 10.53
C GLN A 44 5.46 -5.03 10.55
N ARG A 45 6.09 -5.50 9.48
CA ARG A 45 6.63 -6.84 9.40
C ARG A 45 7.62 -7.05 10.54
N SER A 46 7.54 -8.20 11.20
CA SER A 46 8.50 -8.53 12.25
C SER A 46 9.88 -8.75 11.65
N TYR A 47 10.92 -8.55 12.45
CA TYR A 47 12.30 -8.84 12.02
C TYR A 47 12.46 -10.30 11.57
N GLN A 48 11.78 -11.24 12.24
CA GLN A 48 11.79 -12.66 11.87
C GLN A 48 11.15 -12.95 10.51
N GLU A 49 10.17 -12.15 10.08
CA GLU A 49 9.56 -12.29 8.75
C GLU A 49 10.44 -11.65 7.68
N MET A 50 11.10 -10.54 8.00
CA MET A 50 12.04 -9.89 7.07
C MET A 50 13.26 -10.77 6.79
N THR A 51 13.82 -11.43 7.80
CA THR A 51 14.98 -12.32 7.60
C THR A 51 14.66 -13.55 6.74
N LYS A 52 13.38 -13.92 6.57
CA LYS A 52 12.96 -14.97 5.61
C LYS A 52 13.07 -14.51 4.16
N LEU A 53 13.15 -13.20 3.89
CA LEU A 53 13.26 -12.64 2.55
C LEU A 53 14.72 -12.41 2.12
N GLY A 54 15.63 -12.15 3.07
CA GLY A 54 17.05 -11.92 2.78
C GLY A 54 17.77 -11.14 3.88
N THR A 55 18.94 -10.58 3.53
CA THR A 55 19.71 -9.70 4.42
C THR A 55 18.96 -8.39 4.64
N VAL A 56 18.52 -8.15 5.88
CA VAL A 56 17.60 -7.07 6.24
C VAL A 56 18.32 -5.72 6.38
N ASP A 57 17.81 -4.70 5.69
CA ASP A 57 18.05 -3.29 6.03
C ASP A 57 16.84 -2.73 6.77
N GLN A 58 16.89 -2.82 8.09
CA GLN A 58 15.81 -2.37 8.98
C GLN A 58 15.55 -0.86 8.88
N SER A 59 16.61 -0.06 8.68
CA SER A 59 16.49 1.40 8.65
C SER A 59 15.73 1.84 7.40
N SER A 60 16.11 1.31 6.25
CA SER A 60 15.42 1.56 4.98
C SER A 60 13.97 1.07 5.03
N TYR A 61 13.73 -0.13 5.56
CA TYR A 61 12.38 -0.66 5.76
C TYR A 61 11.52 0.28 6.61
N SER A 62 11.97 0.64 7.81
CA SER A 62 11.20 1.50 8.71
C SER A 62 10.93 2.87 8.09
N LYS A 63 11.91 3.46 7.37
CA LYS A 63 11.72 4.71 6.65
C LYS A 63 10.59 4.61 5.62
N GLY A 64 10.62 3.57 4.79
CA GLY A 64 9.57 3.31 3.81
C GLY A 64 8.20 3.12 4.45
N TYR A 65 8.16 2.30 5.51
CA TYR A 65 6.93 2.02 6.25
C TYR A 65 6.27 3.29 6.79
N TYR A 66 7.03 4.19 7.43
CA TYR A 66 6.45 5.42 7.95
C TYR A 66 5.94 6.34 6.85
N LEU A 67 6.63 6.42 5.69
CA LEU A 67 6.12 7.15 4.52
C LEU A 67 4.77 6.58 4.07
N GLY A 68 4.68 5.27 3.90
CA GLY A 68 3.44 4.60 3.49
C GLY A 68 2.31 4.78 4.51
N VAL A 69 2.61 4.67 5.82
CA VAL A 69 1.62 4.88 6.88
C VAL A 69 1.13 6.33 6.90
N THR A 70 2.00 7.33 6.71
CA THR A 70 1.57 8.73 6.64
C THR A 70 0.55 8.94 5.53
N GLU A 71 0.74 8.30 4.37
CA GLU A 71 -0.21 8.38 3.25
C GLU A 71 -1.49 7.57 3.50
N TYR A 72 -1.37 6.35 4.03
CA TYR A 72 -2.52 5.52 4.41
C TYR A 72 -3.42 6.26 5.41
N CYS A 73 -2.81 6.93 6.40
CA CYS A 73 -3.50 7.64 7.47
C CYS A 73 -4.14 8.98 7.07
N ASN A 74 -4.35 9.20 5.78
CA ASN A 74 -5.10 10.34 5.29
C ASN A 74 -6.60 10.20 5.62
N PRO A 75 -7.16 11.07 6.47
CA PRO A 75 -8.56 10.97 6.89
C PRO A 75 -9.55 11.15 5.75
N ASN A 76 -9.17 11.80 4.64
CA ASN A 76 -10.06 11.99 3.50
C ASN A 76 -10.34 10.68 2.74
N HIS A 77 -9.53 9.64 2.93
CA HIS A 77 -9.71 8.33 2.30
C HIS A 77 -10.24 7.26 3.26
N ALA A 78 -10.19 7.51 4.56
CA ALA A 78 -10.53 6.56 5.61
C ALA A 78 -11.94 5.98 5.49
N TYR A 79 -12.94 6.80 5.14
CA TYR A 79 -14.30 6.33 4.92
C TYR A 79 -14.41 5.29 3.80
N GLN A 80 -13.73 5.52 2.67
CA GLN A 80 -13.74 4.56 1.56
C GLN A 80 -13.01 3.26 1.93
N ILE A 81 -11.96 3.35 2.76
CA ILE A 81 -11.29 2.17 3.31
C ILE A 81 -12.27 1.38 4.20
N GLY A 82 -13.00 2.05 5.09
CA GLY A 82 -14.02 1.40 5.93
C GLY A 82 -15.12 0.73 5.09
N LEU A 83 -15.65 1.43 4.09
CA LEU A 83 -16.67 0.91 3.16
C LEU A 83 -16.21 -0.31 2.37
N SER A 84 -14.90 -0.44 2.13
CA SER A 84 -14.34 -1.60 1.42
C SER A 84 -14.32 -2.88 2.26
N GLY A 85 -14.65 -2.80 3.56
CA GLY A 85 -14.51 -3.91 4.50
C GLY A 85 -13.07 -4.20 4.91
N GLN A 86 -12.14 -3.28 4.66
CA GLN A 86 -10.77 -3.41 5.12
C GLN A 86 -10.70 -3.15 6.64
N VAL A 87 -10.24 -4.16 7.40
CA VAL A 87 -10.01 -4.05 8.84
C VAL A 87 -8.90 -3.05 9.13
N TYR A 88 -9.14 -2.14 10.07
CA TYR A 88 -8.12 -1.20 10.54
C TYR A 88 -7.30 -1.77 11.68
N GLU A 89 -6.01 -2.01 11.41
CA GLU A 89 -5.04 -2.59 12.35
C GLU A 89 -4.43 -1.58 13.36
N GLY A 90 -4.97 -0.36 13.45
CA GLY A 90 -4.48 0.64 14.41
C GLY A 90 -3.19 1.36 14.02
N VAL A 91 -2.70 1.21 12.78
CA VAL A 91 -1.39 1.72 12.33
C VAL A 91 -1.23 3.24 12.34
N CYS A 92 -2.34 3.99 12.36
CA CYS A 92 -2.31 5.45 12.45
C CYS A 92 -2.11 5.96 13.88
N SER A 93 -2.03 5.08 14.88
CA SER A 93 -1.82 5.49 16.26
C SER A 93 -0.54 6.33 16.40
N GLY A 94 -0.68 7.56 16.93
CA GLY A 94 0.43 8.49 17.10
C GLY A 94 0.67 9.46 15.93
N THR A 95 -0.10 9.37 14.84
CA THR A 95 -0.14 10.42 13.81
C THR A 95 -1.06 11.57 14.23
N GLU A 96 -0.86 12.75 13.64
CA GLU A 96 -1.71 13.93 13.90
C GLU A 96 -3.19 13.66 13.59
N ASP A 97 -3.46 12.97 12.48
CA ASP A 97 -4.82 12.67 12.02
C ASP A 97 -5.42 11.37 12.59
N ALA A 98 -4.73 10.69 13.51
CA ALA A 98 -5.12 9.34 13.99
C ALA A 98 -6.59 9.23 14.43
N GLN A 99 -7.08 10.23 15.17
CA GLN A 99 -8.46 10.27 15.64
C GLN A 99 -9.46 10.48 14.50
N ARG A 100 -9.16 11.43 13.61
CA ARG A 100 -10.01 11.74 12.46
C ARG A 100 -10.09 10.58 11.49
N PHE A 101 -8.94 9.95 11.20
CA PHE A 101 -8.87 8.73 10.40
C PHE A 101 -9.77 7.63 10.97
N ARG A 102 -9.64 7.34 12.27
CA ARG A 102 -10.43 6.30 12.95
C ARG A 102 -11.93 6.57 12.86
N MET A 103 -12.37 7.81 13.06
CA MET A 103 -13.79 8.18 12.98
C MET A 103 -14.35 7.97 11.58
N GLU A 104 -13.64 8.43 10.54
CA GLU A 104 -14.09 8.27 9.15
C GLU A 104 -14.06 6.81 8.71
N TRP A 105 -13.02 6.05 9.09
CA TRP A 105 -12.99 4.60 8.85
C TRP A 105 -14.16 3.89 9.52
N GLN A 106 -14.48 4.21 10.78
CA GLN A 106 -15.60 3.60 11.50
C GLN A 106 -16.93 3.88 10.79
N ARG A 107 -17.15 5.11 10.33
CA ARG A 107 -18.36 5.46 9.57
C ARG A 107 -18.53 4.59 8.32
N GLY A 108 -17.46 4.34 7.58
CA GLY A 108 -17.50 3.47 6.40
C GLY A 108 -17.69 2.00 6.76
N TRP A 109 -17.04 1.55 7.83
CA TRP A 109 -17.16 0.18 8.33
C TRP A 109 -18.57 -0.14 8.82
N ASP A 110 -19.23 0.81 9.51
CA ASP A 110 -20.60 0.66 10.00
C ASP A 110 -21.58 0.49 8.82
N GLU A 111 -21.41 1.26 7.75
CA GLU A 111 -22.20 1.13 6.53
C GLU A 111 -21.95 -0.24 5.85
N PHE A 112 -20.68 -0.63 5.66
CA PHE A 112 -20.34 -1.96 5.16
C PHE A 112 -20.98 -3.07 5.99
N SER A 113 -20.91 -2.98 7.32
CA SER A 113 -21.42 -4.03 8.22
C SER A 113 -22.95 -4.12 8.27
N ASN A 114 -23.67 -3.07 7.88
CA ASN A 114 -25.13 -3.09 7.82
C ASN A 114 -25.67 -3.69 6.51
N ASP A 115 -24.84 -3.71 5.46
CA ASP A 115 -25.20 -4.22 4.13
C ASP A 115 -24.99 -5.74 3.98
N TYR A 116 -24.34 -6.40 4.95
CA TYR A 116 -24.04 -7.84 4.99
C TYR A 116 -24.59 -8.52 6.25
#